data_AF-A0A7C1GAI0-F1
#
_entry.id   AF-A0A7C1GAI0-F1
#
_cell.length_a   1.000
_cell.length_b   1.000
_cell.length_c   1.000
_cell.angle_alpha   90.00
_cell.angle_beta   90.00
_cell.angle_gamma   90.00
#
_symmetry.space_group_name_H-M   'P 1'
#
loop_
_entity.id
_entity.type
_entity.pdbx_description
1 polymer ?
#
loop_
_entity_poly.entity_id
_entity_poly.type
_entity_poly.pdbx_seq_one_letter_code
_entity_poly.pdbx_strand_id
1 'polypeptide(L)' 'MQEIRNIAIIAHVDHGKTTLVDRLLHQVKLFRDNQDMGDLILDSNDLERERGITILSKNVSVHYKGVKIN' A
#
# COMPACT_ATOMS: atom_id res chain seq x y z
N MET A 1 4.00 22.63 12.24
CA MET A 1 4.79 21.40 12.05
C MET A 1 3.86 20.39 11.41
N GLN A 2 4.19 19.80 10.25
CA GLN A 2 3.39 18.67 9.75
C GLN A 2 3.65 17.48 10.66
N GLU A 3 2.60 16.92 11.24
CA GLU A 3 2.67 15.66 11.99
C GLU A 3 3.02 14.54 11.00
N ILE A 4 4.17 13.88 11.19
CA ILE A 4 4.64 12.79 10.34
C ILE A 4 4.71 11.50 11.17
N ARG A 5 4.19 10.40 10.63
CA ARG A 5 4.32 9.05 11.20
C ARG A 5 4.93 8.12 10.17
N ASN A 6 5.95 7.36 10.56
CA ASN A 6 6.54 6.33 9.72
C ASN A 6 6.08 4.96 10.22
N ILE A 7 5.52 4.14 9.34
CA ILE A 7 4.95 2.83 9.69
C ILE A 7 5.64 1.76 8.84
N ALA A 8 6.17 0.73 9.48
CA ALA A 8 6.66 -0.46 8.82
C ALA A 8 5.67 -1.62 9.05
N ILE A 9 5.19 -2.24 7.96
CA ILE A 9 4.31 -3.40 8.04
C ILE A 9 5.15 -4.66 7.84
N ILE A 10 5.24 -5.47 8.89
CA ILE A 10 5.98 -6.73 8.90
C ILE A 10 4.99 -7.85 9.20
N ALA A 11 4.97 -8.88 8.35
CA ALA A 11 4.17 -10.07 8.58
C ALA A 11 4.76 -11.27 7.82
N HIS A 12 4.33 -12.47 8.18
CA HIS A 12 4.73 -13.72 7.55
C HIS A 12 4.11 -13.89 6.14
N VAL A 13 4.61 -14.85 5.36
CA VAL A 13 4.09 -15.18 4.01
C VAL A 13 2.58 -15.47 4.10
N ASP A 14 1.81 -15.01 3.11
CA ASP A 14 0.35 -15.16 3.02
C ASP A 14 -0.49 -14.56 4.16
N HIS A 15 0.08 -13.65 4.98
CA HIS A 15 -0.66 -12.96 6.05
C HIS A 15 -1.37 -11.66 5.61
N GLY A 16 -1.66 -11.50 4.31
CA GLY A 16 -2.48 -10.38 3.82
C GLY A 16 -1.85 -8.98 3.94
N LYS A 17 -0.51 -8.88 3.98
CA LYS A 17 0.19 -7.57 4.01
C LYS A 17 -0.22 -6.68 2.84
N THR A 18 -0.22 -7.24 1.64
CA THR A 18 -0.58 -6.51 0.41
C THR A 18 -2.02 -6.04 0.47
N THR A 19 -2.94 -6.92 0.91
CA THR A 19 -4.35 -6.57 1.12
C THR A 19 -4.54 -5.44 2.12
N LEU A 20 -3.77 -5.43 3.22
CA LEU A 20 -3.84 -4.35 4.21
C LEU A 20 -3.43 -3.00 3.61
N VAL A 21 -2.31 -2.96 2.88
CA VAL A 21 -1.83 -1.72 2.28
C VAL A 21 -2.76 -1.22 1.18
N ASP A 22 -3.31 -2.13 0.37
CA ASP A 22 -4.30 -1.80 -0.65
C ASP A 22 -5.55 -1.14 -0.05
N ARG A 23 -6.08 -1.71 1.04
CA ARG A 23 -7.21 -1.11 1.78
C ARG A 23 -6.88 0.25 2.39
N LEU A 24 -5.65 0.43 2.90
CA LEU A 24 -5.20 1.72 3.40
C LEU A 24 -5.18 2.78 2.30
N LEU A 25 -4.66 2.44 1.11
CA LEU A 25 -4.65 3.30 -0.08
C LEU A 25 -6.06 3.68 -0.55
N HIS A 26 -6.97 2.70 -0.59
CA HIS A 26 -8.37 2.93 -0.93
C HIS A 26 -9.06 3.87 0.08
N GLN A 27 -8.79 3.69 1.38
CA GLN A 27 -9.43 4.48 2.43
C GLN A 27 -9.00 5.95 2.45
N VAL A 28 -7.74 6.25 2.14
CA VAL A 28 -7.24 7.63 2.10
C VAL A 28 -7.65 8.38 0.83
N LYS A 29 -8.38 7.73 -0.09
CA LYS A 29 -8.82 8.32 -1.38
C LYS A 29 -7.69 9.07 -2.09
N LEU A 30 -6.49 8.48 -2.09
CA LEU A 30 -5.31 9.08 -2.73
C LEU A 30 -5.51 9.27 -4.24
N PHE A 31 -6.54 8.65 -4.81
CA PHE A 31 -6.79 8.57 -6.24
C PHE A 31 -8.20 9.06 -6.56
N ARG A 32 -8.32 9.78 -7.68
CA ARG A 32 -9.62 10.20 -8.24
C ARG A 32 -10.44 8.97 -8.59
N ASP A 33 -11.77 9.08 -8.46
CA ASP A 33 -12.76 8.02 -8.77
C ASP A 33 -12.66 7.39 -10.19
N ASN A 34 -11.78 7.89 -11.07
CA ASN A 34 -11.56 7.45 -12.46
C ASN A 34 -10.18 6.80 -12.72
N GLN A 35 -9.39 6.47 -11.69
CA GLN A 35 -8.19 5.64 -11.89
C GLN A 35 -8.51 4.18 -11.57
N ASP A 36 -8.67 3.37 -12.62
CA ASP A 36 -8.66 1.92 -12.50
C ASP A 36 -7.31 1.48 -11.94
N MET A 37 -7.32 1.07 -10.68
CA MET A 37 -6.21 0.34 -10.08
C MET A 37 -6.66 -1.10 -9.94
N GLY A 38 -6.03 -1.99 -10.71
CA GLY A 38 -6.23 -3.42 -10.54
C GLY A 38 -5.84 -3.86 -9.11
N ASP A 39 -6.30 -5.04 -8.70
CA ASP A 39 -6.37 -5.51 -7.31
C ASP A 39 -5.04 -5.62 -6.52
N LEU A 40 -3.89 -5.21 -7.06
CA LEU A 40 -2.56 -5.37 -6.44
C LEU A 40 -1.60 -4.25 -6.87
N ILE A 41 -1.85 -3.01 -6.42
CA ILE A 41 -1.09 -1.81 -6.80
C ILE A 41 0.43 -1.94 -6.51
N LEU A 42 0.78 -2.76 -5.53
CA LEU A 42 2.15 -2.91 -5.05
C LEU A 42 2.91 -4.05 -5.72
N ASP A 43 2.26 -5.03 -6.33
CA ASP A 43 2.94 -6.14 -6.98
C ASP A 43 3.10 -5.81 -8.47
N SER A 44 4.17 -5.07 -8.80
CA SER A 44 4.40 -4.62 -10.20
C SER A 44 5.19 -5.60 -11.03
N ASN A 45 5.92 -6.53 -10.40
CA ASN A 45 6.71 -7.52 -11.13
C ASN A 45 5.84 -8.72 -11.47
N ASP A 46 6.01 -9.28 -12.68
CA ASP A 46 5.27 -10.46 -13.12
C ASP A 46 5.46 -11.65 -12.17
N LEU A 47 6.67 -11.81 -11.61
CA LEU A 47 6.98 -12.86 -10.63
C LEU A 47 6.23 -12.68 -9.31
N GLU A 48 6.00 -11.43 -8.88
CA GLU A 48 5.21 -11.11 -7.68
C GLU A 48 3.73 -11.43 -7.90
N ARG A 49 3.20 -11.08 -9.08
CA ARG A 49 1.80 -11.34 -9.47
C ARG A 49 1.51 -12.82 -9.70
N GLU A 50 2.43 -13.53 -10.34
CA GLU A 50 2.31 -14.98 -10.61
C GLU A 50 2.36 -15.80 -9.31
N ARG A 51 3.15 -15.36 -8.33
CA ARG A 51 3.35 -16.10 -7.07
C ARG A 51 2.58 -15.55 -5.88
N GLY A 52 1.92 -14.40 -6.00
CA GLY A 52 1.20 -13.75 -4.90
C GLY A 52 2.10 -13.33 -3.74
N ILE A 53 3.37 -13.03 -3.99
CA ILE A 53 4.36 -12.64 -2.98
C ILE A 53 4.87 -11.23 -3.23
N THR A 54 5.19 -10.51 -2.15
CA THR A 54 5.90 -9.24 -2.22
C THR A 54 7.39 -9.50 -2.03
N ILE A 55 8.19 -9.24 -3.08
CA ILE A 55 9.65 -9.42 -3.07
C ILE A 55 10.32 -8.10 -2.72
N LEU A 56 9.81 -6.98 -3.25
CA LEU A 56 10.37 -5.65 -3.01
C LEU A 56 9.45 -4.81 -2.12
N SER A 57 10.03 -4.17 -1.10
CA SER A 57 9.33 -3.17 -0.31
C SER A 57 9.10 -1.92 -1.15
N LYS A 58 7.85 -1.47 -1.23
CA LYS A 58 7.48 -0.21 -1.87
C LYS A 58 7.06 0.79 -0.81
N ASN A 59 7.61 1.99 -0.90
CA ASN A 59 7.22 3.08 -0.03
C ASN A 59 5.90 3.68 -0.51
N VAL A 60 5.01 4.01 0.42
CA VAL A 60 3.74 4.68 0.14
C VAL A 60 3.60 5.80 1.14
N SER A 61 3.27 7.01 0.67
CA SER A 61 3.01 8.15 1.56
C SER A 61 1.58 8.62 1.38
N VAL A 62 0.84 8.67 2.48
CA VAL A 62 -0.58 9.03 2.52
C VAL A 62 -0.83 10.17 3.49
N HIS A 63 -1.85 10.99 3.23
CA HIS A 63 -2.31 11.99 4.19
C HIS A 63 -3.61 11.53 4.83
N TYR A 64 -3.64 11.44 6.16
CA TYR A 64 -4.81 11.03 6.92
C TYR A 64 -5.03 11.96 8.11
N LYS A 65 -6.21 12.59 8.18
CA LYS A 65 -6.60 13.51 9.27
C LYS A 65 -5.55 14.60 9.60
N GLY A 66 -4.90 15.15 8.56
CA GLY A 66 -3.86 16.18 8.72
C GLY A 66 -2.48 15.66 9.12
N VAL A 67 -2.30 14.34 9.24
CA VAL A 67 -1.02 13.66 9.50
C VAL A 67 -0.52 13.03 8.21
N LYS A 68 0.77 13.21 7.90
CA LYS A 68 1.44 12.49 6.81
C LYS A 68 1.95 11.15 7.35
N ILE A 69 1.50 10.07 6.73
CA ILE A 69 1.92 8.71 7.07
C ILE A 69 2.83 8.21 5.94
N ASN A 70 4.02 7.74 6.29
CA ASN A 70 4.98 7.10 5.39
C ASN A 70 5.10 5.61 5.70
#